data_AF-A0A415RH99-F1
#
_entry.id   AF-A0A415RH99-F1
#
_cell.length_a   1.000
_cell.length_b   1.000
_cell.length_c   1.000
_cell.angle_alpha   90.00
_cell.angle_beta   90.00
_cell.angle_gamma   90.00
#
_symmetry.space_group_name_H-M   'P 1'
#
loop_
_entity.id
_entity.type
_entity.pdbx_description
1 polymer ?
#
loop_
_entity_poly.entity_id
_entity_poly.type
_entity_poly.pdbx_seq_one_letter_code
_entity_poly.pdbx_strand_id
1 'polypeptide(L)'
;MKNIMALTFRQKQEVLEQIFREYRRDKFNLKRLENKNFYPELNYGIVREGKQGYQSGKSKIEHYVEKKEELENKIDMFEEIVALLSEENQKIIIHEFMNQAPNNWWMDYYSRSTYYRMKSRAMEELLFYLNL
;
A
#
# COMPACT_ATOMS: atom_id res chain seq x y z
N MET A 1 -9.02 14.57 -16.27
CA MET A 1 -8.64 13.14 -16.22
C MET A 1 -7.60 12.91 -17.28
N LYS A 2 -6.41 12.39 -16.95
CA LYS A 2 -5.45 11.98 -17.98
C LYS A 2 -6.09 10.78 -18.70
N ASN A 3 -6.09 10.78 -20.02
CA ASN A 3 -6.62 9.62 -20.74
C ASN A 3 -5.63 8.46 -20.55
N ILE A 4 -5.98 7.46 -19.74
CA ILE A 4 -5.17 6.24 -19.52
C ILE A 4 -4.71 5.63 -20.84
N MET A 5 -5.57 5.67 -21.86
CA MET A 5 -5.30 5.13 -23.19
C MET A 5 -4.24 5.93 -23.95
N ALA A 6 -3.98 7.18 -23.57
CA ALA A 6 -2.94 8.02 -24.15
C ALA A 6 -1.57 7.81 -23.49
N LEU A 7 -1.49 7.13 -22.34
CA LEU A 7 -0.21 6.85 -21.70
C LEU A 7 0.52 5.71 -22.42
N THR A 8 1.80 5.94 -22.70
CA THR A 8 2.71 4.90 -23.18
C THR A 8 2.91 3.82 -22.12
N PHE A 9 3.34 2.63 -22.53
CA PHE A 9 3.66 1.52 -21.61
C PHE A 9 4.60 1.97 -20.47
N ARG A 10 5.66 2.71 -20.82
CA ARG A 10 6.63 3.21 -19.85
C ARG A 10 6.00 4.18 -18.84
N GLN A 11 5.16 5.09 -19.30
CA GLN A 11 4.48 6.03 -18.41
C GLN A 11 3.50 5.32 -17.46
N LYS A 12 2.76 4.32 -17.96
CA LYS A 12 1.89 3.48 -17.12
C LYS A 12 2.72 2.77 -16.04
N GLN A 13 3.86 2.22 -16.42
CA GLN A 13 4.78 1.58 -15.48
C GLN A 13 5.30 2.57 -14.43
N GLU A 14 5.75 3.77 -14.82
CA GLU A 14 6.25 4.80 -13.89
C GLU A 14 5.16 5.24 -12.89
N VAL A 15 3.93 5.43 -13.35
CA VAL A 15 2.78 5.78 -12.49
C VAL A 15 2.51 4.67 -11.47
N LEU A 16 2.45 3.42 -11.92
CA LEU A 16 2.24 2.29 -11.02
C LEU A 16 3.40 2.11 -10.04
N GLU A 17 4.66 2.27 -10.47
CA GLU A 17 5.82 2.22 -9.58
C GLU A 17 5.73 3.25 -8.45
N GLN A 18 5.19 4.44 -8.73
CA GLN A 18 4.93 5.46 -7.70
C GLN A 18 3.82 5.01 -6.74
N ILE A 19 2.69 4.54 -7.25
CA ILE A 19 1.55 4.08 -6.44
C ILE A 19 1.96 2.94 -5.51
N PHE A 20 2.64 1.93 -6.04
CA PHE A 20 3.10 0.80 -5.24
C PHE A 20 4.20 1.19 -4.24
N ARG A 21 4.98 2.25 -4.51
CA ARG A 21 5.93 2.80 -3.54
C ARG A 21 5.19 3.41 -2.34
N GLU A 22 4.10 4.14 -2.59
CA GLU A 22 3.25 4.68 -1.53
C GLU A 22 2.59 3.56 -0.72
N TYR A 23 1.99 2.57 -1.39
CA TYR A 23 1.42 1.39 -0.74
C TYR A 23 2.43 0.67 0.19
N ARG A 24 3.65 0.41 -0.27
CA ARG A 24 4.70 -0.20 0.56
C ARG A 24 5.09 0.68 1.74
N ARG A 25 5.13 2.00 1.54
CA ARG A 25 5.41 2.96 2.62
C ARG A 25 4.31 2.92 3.68
N ASP A 26 3.05 2.81 3.27
CA ASP A 26 1.91 2.72 4.18
C ASP A 26 1.96 1.41 4.98
N LYS A 27 2.23 0.26 4.33
CA LYS A 27 2.47 -1.01 5.02
C LYS A 27 3.61 -0.94 6.04
N PHE A 28 4.72 -0.31 5.67
CA PHE A 28 5.84 -0.10 6.59
C PHE A 28 5.45 0.78 7.78
N ASN A 29 4.70 1.86 7.54
CA ASN A 29 4.24 2.76 8.60
C ASN A 29 3.29 2.04 9.57
N LEU A 30 2.34 1.25 9.05
CA LEU A 30 1.42 0.46 9.87
C LEU A 30 2.21 -0.51 10.77
N LYS A 31 3.12 -1.30 10.18
CA LYS A 31 4.00 -2.20 10.93
C LYS A 31 4.81 -1.46 12.00
N ARG A 32 5.31 -0.25 11.69
CA ARG A 32 6.04 0.57 12.66
C ARG A 32 5.16 1.05 13.80
N LEU A 33 3.88 1.35 13.55
CA LEU A 33 2.93 1.72 14.58
C LEU A 33 2.63 0.52 15.50
N GLU A 34 2.36 -0.65 14.94
CA GLU A 34 2.09 -1.88 15.69
C GLU A 34 3.25 -2.30 16.60
N ASN A 35 4.50 -2.11 16.16
CA ASN A 35 5.69 -2.46 16.94
C ASN A 35 6.08 -1.42 17.99
N LYS A 36 5.47 -0.23 18.00
CA LYS A 36 5.65 0.71 19.12
C LYS A 36 4.81 0.21 20.28
N ASN A 37 5.46 -0.26 21.35
CA ASN A 37 4.81 -0.61 22.61
C ASN A 37 3.87 0.52 23.05
N PHE A 38 2.56 0.26 22.94
CA PHE A 38 1.50 1.27 22.95
C PHE A 38 1.08 1.73 24.35
N TYR A 39 1.23 0.87 25.36
CA TYR A 39 0.87 1.26 26.71
C TYR A 39 1.98 2.14 27.29
N PRO A 40 1.65 3.37 27.76
CA PRO A 40 2.56 4.08 28.62
C PRO A 40 2.92 3.11 29.74
N GLU A 41 4.21 2.80 29.92
CA GLU A 41 4.63 2.14 31.14
C GLU A 41 4.13 3.04 32.27
N LEU A 42 3.16 2.56 33.03
CA LEU A 42 2.61 3.25 34.18
C LEU A 42 3.76 3.40 35.17
N ASN A 43 4.48 4.52 35.07
CA ASN A 43 5.46 4.92 36.07
C ASN A 43 4.65 5.35 37.30
N TYR A 44 4.33 4.37 38.15
CA TYR A 44 3.63 4.59 39.43
C TYR A 44 4.36 5.57 40.37
N GLY A 45 5.60 5.98 40.04
CA GLY A 45 6.44 6.86 40.84
C GLY A 45 6.24 8.37 40.63
N ILE A 46 5.48 8.84 39.63
CA ILE A 46 5.32 10.29 39.39
C ILE A 46 3.85 10.67 39.22
N VAL A 47 3.09 10.62 40.32
CA VAL A 47 1.81 11.32 40.41
C VAL A 47 2.11 12.80 40.70
N ARG A 48 2.36 13.58 39.66
CA ARG A 48 2.15 15.03 39.73
C ARG A 48 0.73 15.27 39.24
N GLU A 49 -0.18 15.52 40.19
CA GLU A 49 -1.58 15.87 39.93
C GLU A 49 -1.68 17.18 39.14
N GLY A 50 -1.57 17.08 37.82
CA GLY A 50 -1.85 18.17 36.89
C GLY A 50 -2.87 17.68 35.87
N LYS A 51 -4.08 18.28 35.87
CA LYS A 51 -5.16 17.97 34.91
C LYS A 51 -4.74 18.03 33.44
N GLN A 52 -3.64 18.74 33.13
CA GLN A 52 -3.08 18.87 31.78
C GLN A 52 -2.39 17.60 31.23
N GLY A 53 -1.78 16.77 32.07
CA GLY A 53 -1.05 15.57 31.62
C GLY A 53 -1.96 14.48 31.05
N TYR A 54 -3.13 14.31 31.65
CA TYR A 54 -4.13 13.32 31.23
C TYR A 54 -4.77 13.67 29.88
N GLN A 55 -5.13 14.94 29.66
CA GLN A 55 -5.68 15.40 28.38
C GLN A 55 -4.66 15.28 27.23
N SER A 56 -3.37 15.57 27.50
CA SER A 56 -2.30 15.40 26.52
C SER A 56 -2.06 13.93 26.15
N GLY A 57 -2.13 13.02 27.12
CA GLY A 57 -2.03 11.57 26.88
C GLY A 57 -3.21 11.03 26.06
N LYS A 58 -4.44 11.45 26.38
CA LYS A 58 -5.66 11.05 25.67
C LYS A 58 -5.63 11.46 24.19
N SER A 59 -5.26 12.71 23.90
CA SER A 59 -5.15 13.21 22.52
C SER A 59 -4.10 12.46 21.69
N LYS A 60 -2.98 12.04 22.30
CA LYS A 60 -1.96 11.22 21.62
C LYS A 60 -2.47 9.81 21.30
N ILE A 61 -3.25 9.22 22.19
CA ILE A 61 -3.87 7.91 21.99
C ILE A 61 -4.92 8.00 20.87
N GLU A 62 -5.79 8.99 20.91
CA GLU A 62 -6.81 9.23 19.87
C GLU A 62 -6.15 9.40 18.50
N HIS A 63 -5.15 10.27 18.39
CA HIS A 63 -4.41 10.46 17.13
C HIS A 63 -3.74 9.18 16.61
N TYR A 64 -3.20 8.35 17.52
CA TYR A 64 -2.59 7.08 17.13
C TYR A 64 -3.62 6.11 16.56
N VAL A 65 -4.78 5.97 17.23
CA VAL A 65 -5.86 5.09 16.80
C VAL A 65 -6.37 5.51 15.43
N GLU A 66 -6.67 6.81 15.27
CA GLU A 66 -7.09 7.39 13.99
C GLU A 66 -6.07 7.13 12.88
N LYS A 67 -4.78 7.37 13.15
CA LYS A 67 -3.73 7.17 12.14
C LYS A 67 -3.56 5.71 11.75
N LYS A 68 -3.71 4.79 12.71
CA LYS A 68 -3.64 3.36 12.47
C LYS A 68 -4.81 2.92 11.58
N GLU A 69 -6.03 3.30 11.95
CA GLU A 69 -7.25 2.99 11.20
C GLU A 69 -7.21 3.56 9.78
N GLU A 70 -6.73 4.80 9.60
CA GLU A 70 -6.54 5.42 8.29
C GLU A 70 -5.60 4.60 7.39
N LEU A 71 -4.50 4.09 7.96
CA LEU A 71 -3.53 3.27 7.23
C LEU A 71 -4.10 1.89 6.88
N GLU A 72 -4.78 1.24 7.81
CA GLU A 72 -5.47 -0.05 7.59
C GLU A 72 -6.48 0.10 6.44
N ASN A 73 -7.41 1.06 6.54
CA ASN A 73 -8.41 1.30 5.52
C ASN A 73 -7.80 1.59 4.13
N LYS A 74 -6.72 2.37 4.08
CA LYS A 74 -6.03 2.68 2.82
C LYS A 74 -5.36 1.45 2.19
N ILE A 75 -4.74 0.60 3.01
CA ILE A 75 -4.10 -0.64 2.57
C ILE A 75 -5.16 -1.63 2.10
N ASP A 76 -6.21 -1.83 2.89
CA ASP A 76 -7.28 -2.78 2.61
C ASP A 76 -8.01 -2.43 1.31
N MET A 77 -8.40 -1.15 1.14
CA MET A 77 -9.02 -0.68 -0.11
C MET A 77 -8.11 -0.94 -1.33
N PHE A 78 -6.80 -0.74 -1.18
CA PHE A 78 -5.86 -1.00 -2.27
C PHE A 78 -5.74 -2.50 -2.59
N GLU A 79 -5.75 -3.35 -1.57
CA GLU A 79 -5.72 -4.81 -1.73
C GLU A 79 -7.02 -5.34 -2.34
N GLU A 80 -8.17 -4.77 -1.96
CA GLU A 80 -9.47 -5.05 -2.58
C GLU A 80 -9.46 -4.69 -4.08
N ILE A 81 -8.91 -3.53 -4.44
CA ILE A 81 -8.76 -3.14 -5.85
C ILE A 81 -7.91 -4.17 -6.61
N VAL A 82 -6.79 -4.61 -6.03
CA VAL A 82 -5.97 -5.67 -6.64
C VAL A 82 -6.75 -6.97 -6.78
N ALA A 83 -7.57 -7.34 -5.79
CA ALA A 83 -8.39 -8.55 -5.81
C ALA A 83 -9.53 -8.51 -6.84
N LEU A 84 -9.90 -7.33 -7.36
CA LEU A 84 -10.90 -7.18 -8.43
C LEU A 84 -10.34 -7.43 -9.84
N LEU A 85 -9.01 -7.48 -10.00
CA LEU A 85 -8.41 -7.80 -11.29
C LEU A 85 -8.71 -9.25 -11.67
N SER A 86 -8.66 -9.56 -12.97
CA SER A 86 -8.62 -10.96 -13.41
C SER A 86 -7.44 -11.73 -12.80
N GLU A 87 -7.61 -13.02 -12.50
CA GLU A 87 -6.57 -13.85 -11.86
C GLU A 87 -5.20 -13.79 -12.57
N GLU A 88 -5.21 -13.78 -13.91
CA GLU A 88 -3.99 -13.67 -14.72
C GLU A 88 -3.27 -12.33 -14.51
N ASN A 89 -4.03 -11.24 -14.40
CA ASN A 89 -3.47 -9.90 -14.21
C ASN A 89 -3.06 -9.67 -12.75
N GLN A 90 -3.79 -10.22 -11.78
CA GLN A 90 -3.38 -10.24 -10.38
C GLN A 90 -1.99 -10.85 -10.23
N LYS A 91 -1.74 -12.01 -10.86
CA LYS A 91 -0.43 -12.66 -10.83
C LYS A 91 0.68 -11.73 -11.30
N ILE A 92 0.48 -11.03 -12.42
CA ILE A 92 1.47 -10.08 -12.94
C ILE A 92 1.67 -8.92 -11.95
N ILE A 93 0.60 -8.31 -11.45
CA ILE A 93 0.68 -7.16 -10.54
C ILE A 93 1.39 -7.52 -9.23
N ILE A 94 1.04 -8.66 -8.64
CA ILE A 94 1.62 -9.14 -7.38
C ILE A 94 3.12 -9.37 -7.54
N HIS A 95 3.54 -10.09 -8.58
CA HIS A 95 4.96 -10.38 -8.78
C HIS A 95 5.76 -9.12 -9.16
N GLU A 96 5.26 -8.29 -10.06
CA GLU A 96 5.96 -7.10 -10.54
C GLU A 96 6.07 -6.00 -9.48
N PHE A 97 4.97 -5.69 -8.81
CA PHE A 97 4.87 -4.44 -8.06
C PHE A 97 4.73 -4.64 -6.55
N MET A 98 4.04 -5.70 -6.09
CA MET A 98 3.89 -5.96 -4.65
C MET A 98 5.12 -6.66 -4.06
N ASN A 99 5.53 -7.76 -4.70
CA ASN A 99 6.61 -8.63 -4.20
C ASN A 99 8.00 -8.25 -4.72
N GLN A 100 8.08 -7.41 -5.76
CA GLN A 100 9.35 -7.06 -6.43
C GLN A 100 10.15 -8.31 -6.81
N ALA A 101 9.47 -9.27 -7.46
CA ALA A 101 10.08 -10.50 -7.91
C ALA A 101 11.29 -10.21 -8.83
N PRO A 102 12.28 -11.11 -8.89
CA PRO A 102 13.44 -10.92 -9.77
C PRO A 102 12.99 -10.73 -11.21
N ASN A 103 13.70 -9.89 -11.98
CA ASN A 103 13.31 -9.43 -13.32
C ASN A 103 12.95 -10.53 -14.35
N ASN A 104 13.32 -11.78 -14.09
CA ASN A 104 13.11 -12.94 -14.94
C ASN A 104 12.08 -13.94 -14.41
N TRP A 105 11.34 -13.64 -13.33
CA TRP A 105 10.36 -14.55 -12.73
C TRP A 105 9.32 -15.10 -13.73
N TRP A 106 9.02 -14.34 -14.79
CA TRP A 106 8.04 -14.69 -15.81
C TRP A 106 8.53 -15.74 -16.80
N MET A 107 9.84 -16.01 -16.87
CA MET A 107 10.43 -16.92 -17.87
C MET A 107 9.95 -18.36 -17.70
N ASP A 108 9.54 -18.74 -16.49
CA ASP A 108 9.02 -20.09 -16.20
C ASP A 108 7.56 -20.28 -16.66
N TYR A 109 6.88 -19.19 -17.03
CA TYR A 109 5.42 -19.20 -17.31
C TYR A 109 5.07 -18.67 -18.70
N TYR A 110 5.86 -17.74 -19.24
CA TYR A 110 5.50 -16.98 -20.42
C TYR A 110 6.67 -16.84 -21.38
N SER A 111 6.36 -16.82 -22.67
CA SER A 111 7.27 -16.22 -23.65
C SER A 111 7.41 -14.71 -23.40
N ARG A 112 8.53 -14.11 -23.84
CA ARG A 112 8.76 -12.66 -23.69
C ARG A 112 7.61 -11.81 -24.25
N SER A 113 7.16 -12.12 -25.46
CA SER A 113 6.07 -11.37 -26.11
C SER A 113 4.74 -11.52 -25.37
N THR A 114 4.42 -12.73 -24.91
CA THR A 114 3.23 -13.00 -24.09
C THR A 114 3.28 -12.20 -22.80
N TYR A 115 4.41 -12.25 -22.08
CA TYR A 115 4.57 -11.53 -20.82
C TYR A 115 4.36 -10.03 -20.97
N TYR A 116 4.99 -9.36 -21.93
CA TYR A 116 4.81 -7.90 -22.09
C TYR A 116 3.39 -7.51 -22.49
N ARG A 117 2.69 -8.36 -23.27
CA ARG A 117 1.27 -8.16 -23.58
C ARG A 117 0.41 -8.29 -22.33
N MET A 118 0.63 -9.33 -21.52
CA MET A 118 -0.09 -9.54 -20.26
C MET A 118 0.20 -8.42 -19.26
N LYS A 119 1.45 -7.99 -19.15
CA LYS A 119 1.83 -6.84 -18.31
C LYS A 119 1.15 -5.56 -18.75
N SER A 120 1.07 -5.27 -20.05
CA SER A 120 0.33 -4.10 -20.53
C SER A 120 -1.14 -4.14 -20.10
N ARG A 121 -1.80 -5.30 -20.26
CA ARG A 121 -3.21 -5.50 -19.87
C ARG A 121 -3.41 -5.37 -18.36
N ALA A 122 -2.54 -5.98 -17.56
CA ALA A 122 -2.60 -5.92 -16.12
C ALA A 122 -2.45 -4.48 -15.60
N MET A 123 -1.52 -3.70 -16.18
CA MET A 123 -1.37 -2.29 -15.85
C MET A 123 -2.58 -1.46 -16.24
N GLU A 124 -3.18 -1.72 -17.41
CA GLU A 124 -4.39 -1.02 -17.87
C GLU A 124 -5.60 -1.32 -17.01
N GLU A 125 -5.82 -2.59 -16.64
CA GLU A 125 -6.92 -3.00 -15.76
C GLU A 125 -6.79 -2.37 -14.37
N LEU A 126 -5.59 -2.37 -13.80
CA LEU A 126 -5.35 -1.74 -12.50
C LEU A 126 -5.59 -0.22 -12.54
N LEU A 127 -5.06 0.47 -13.57
CA LEU A 127 -5.26 1.91 -13.73
C LEU A 127 -6.74 2.26 -13.94
N PHE A 128 -7.49 1.39 -14.63
CA PHE A 128 -8.93 1.53 -14.79
C PHE A 128 -9.66 1.50 -13.43
N TYR A 129 -9.39 0.50 -12.57
CA TYR A 129 -10.01 0.44 -11.25
C TYR A 129 -9.57 1.58 -10.31
N LEU A 130 -8.34 2.07 -10.46
CA LEU A 130 -7.85 3.24 -9.71
C LEU A 130 -8.45 4.57 -10.20
N ASN A 131 -9.25 4.56 -11.28
CA ASN A 131 -9.85 5.74 -11.90
C ASN A 131 -8.82 6.82 -12.32
N LEU A 132 -7.62 6.41 -12.77
CA LEU A 132 -6.47 7.30 -12.98
C LEU A 132 -6.14 7.62 -14.43
#